data_AF-A0A975BF83-F1
#
_entry.id   AF-A0A975BF83-F1
#
_cell.length_a   1.000
_cell.length_b   1.000
_cell.length_c   1.000
_cell.angle_alpha   90.00
_cell.angle_beta   90.00
_cell.angle_gamma   90.00
#
_symmetry.space_group_name_H-M   'P 1'
#
loop_
_entity.id
_entity.type
_entity.pdbx_description
1 polymer ?
#
loop_
_entity_poly.entity_id
_entity_poly.type
_entity_poly.pdbx_seq_one_letter_code
_entity_poly.pdbx_strand_id
1 'polypeptide(L)'
;MLDAILQDTELFALCRGECSENNVCIEFDELMAEDKFLILKTDAYYSSSRMHNPPPSLDCLIVVECEMNPCYDFYLIEMKDIRSPDGFEVKNIRKKFATVIEDFLKNKFGHVFSNPDYCLNTFKLYFVSDACRMKKKFPAMTQDEYRKKILGTKYETFLSMKPFEFRGKKAMIDPRLPNPMIEVC
;
A
#
# COMPACT_ATOMS: atom_id res chain seq x y z
N MET A 1 -1.07 12.41 13.79
CA MET A 1 -0.74 12.43 12.35
C MET A 1 -1.97 12.61 11.49
N LEU A 2 -3.08 11.88 11.73
CA LEU A 2 -4.30 12.00 10.91
C LEU A 2 -4.80 13.45 10.80
N ASP A 3 -4.84 14.20 11.91
CA ASP A 3 -5.20 15.62 11.89
C ASP A 3 -4.29 16.47 10.99
N ALA A 4 -2.98 16.21 11.00
CA ALA A 4 -2.03 16.94 10.15
C ALA A 4 -2.26 16.63 8.66
N ILE A 5 -2.68 15.41 8.32
CA ILE A 5 -3.09 15.03 6.96
C ILE A 5 -4.36 15.79 6.56
N LEU A 6 -5.34 15.90 7.46
CA LEU A 6 -6.61 16.58 7.21
C LEU A 6 -6.46 18.11 7.11
N GLN A 7 -5.49 18.69 7.81
CA GLN A 7 -5.20 20.14 7.76
C GLN A 7 -4.34 20.54 6.56
N ASP A 8 -3.63 19.59 5.94
CA ASP A 8 -2.88 19.82 4.71
C ASP A 8 -3.81 19.72 3.50
N THR A 9 -3.97 20.83 2.77
CA THR A 9 -4.94 20.94 1.67
C THR A 9 -4.65 19.98 0.52
N GLU A 10 -3.38 19.69 0.23
CA GLU A 10 -3.02 18.77 -0.84
C GLU A 10 -3.26 17.31 -0.42
N LEU A 11 -2.92 16.95 0.82
CA LEU A 11 -3.17 15.60 1.33
C LEU A 11 -4.66 15.33 1.53
N PHE A 12 -5.40 16.28 2.09
CA PHE A 12 -6.85 16.17 2.26
C PHE A 12 -7.57 15.90 0.93
N ALA A 13 -7.13 16.55 -0.16
CA ALA A 13 -7.69 16.32 -1.49
C ALA A 13 -7.48 14.88 -2.03
N LEU A 14 -6.54 14.13 -1.46
CA LEU A 14 -6.25 12.74 -1.81
C LEU A 14 -7.01 11.73 -0.95
N CYS A 15 -7.64 12.16 0.14
CA CYS A 15 -8.40 11.29 1.03
C CYS A 15 -9.59 10.66 0.30
N ARG A 16 -9.78 9.34 0.45
CA ARG A 16 -10.91 8.58 -0.11
C ARG A 16 -11.48 7.64 0.95
N GLY A 17 -12.74 7.24 0.78
CA GLY A 17 -13.38 6.26 1.65
C GLY A 17 -12.98 4.81 1.34
N GLU A 18 -12.40 4.56 0.17
CA GLU A 18 -12.01 3.21 -0.26
C GLU A 18 -10.71 3.19 -1.06
N CYS A 19 -9.99 2.07 -0.93
CA CYS A 19 -8.88 1.70 -1.79
C CYS A 19 -9.31 0.55 -2.72
N SER A 20 -9.80 0.91 -3.90
CA SER A 20 -10.34 -0.03 -4.88
C SER A 20 -9.75 0.24 -6.27
N GLU A 21 -9.47 -0.83 -7.01
CA GLU A 21 -9.16 -0.83 -8.44
C GLU A 21 -9.80 -2.05 -9.12
N ASN A 22 -10.65 -1.82 -10.12
CA ASN A 22 -11.41 -2.87 -10.81
C ASN A 22 -12.22 -3.76 -9.84
N ASN A 23 -11.88 -5.06 -9.74
CA ASN A 23 -12.52 -6.02 -8.84
C ASN A 23 -11.68 -6.32 -7.59
N VAL A 24 -10.65 -5.52 -7.31
CA VAL A 24 -9.78 -5.64 -6.15
C VAL A 24 -10.07 -4.47 -5.23
N CYS A 25 -10.43 -4.76 -3.98
CA CYS A 25 -10.60 -3.76 -2.93
C CYS A 25 -9.70 -4.13 -1.76
N ILE A 26 -9.48 -3.20 -0.83
CA ILE A 26 -8.89 -3.48 0.48
C ILE A 26 -10.02 -3.52 1.50
N GLU A 27 -10.04 -4.58 2.31
CA GLU A 27 -11.03 -4.75 3.37
C GLU A 27 -10.43 -4.26 4.69
N PHE A 28 -11.26 -3.72 5.56
CA PHE A 28 -10.88 -3.28 6.90
C PHE A 28 -11.58 -4.18 7.92
N ASP A 29 -10.91 -4.44 9.04
CA ASP A 29 -11.53 -5.15 10.16
C ASP A 29 -12.80 -4.41 10.61
N GLU A 30 -13.90 -5.15 10.86
CA GLU A 30 -15.19 -4.58 11.28
C GLU A 30 -15.09 -3.81 12.61
N LEU A 31 -14.07 -4.12 13.42
CA LEU A 31 -13.80 -3.44 14.68
C LEU A 31 -13.06 -2.11 14.50
N MET A 32 -12.56 -1.81 13.30
CA MET A 32 -11.81 -0.58 13.03
C MET A 32 -12.77 0.61 12.87
N ALA A 33 -12.66 1.60 13.76
CA ALA A 33 -13.42 2.83 13.64
C ALA A 33 -12.95 3.68 12.45
N GLU A 34 -13.90 4.29 11.72
CA GLU A 34 -13.63 5.06 10.49
C GLU A 34 -12.73 6.29 10.72
N ASP A 35 -12.67 6.82 11.94
CA ASP A 35 -11.82 7.94 12.32
C ASP A 35 -10.38 7.52 12.68
N LYS A 36 -10.11 6.20 12.74
CA LYS A 36 -8.80 5.64 13.06
C LYS A 36 -7.93 5.36 11.85
N PHE A 37 -8.40 5.62 10.65
CA PHE A 37 -7.56 5.51 9.46
C PHE A 37 -7.87 6.56 8.42
N LEU A 38 -6.90 6.80 7.55
CA LEU A 38 -7.06 7.58 6.33
C LEU A 38 -6.50 6.81 5.15
N ILE A 39 -7.23 6.84 4.03
CA ILE A 39 -6.80 6.30 2.75
C ILE A 39 -6.44 7.46 1.82
N LEU A 40 -5.19 7.51 1.38
CA LEU A 40 -4.69 8.51 0.45
C LEU A 40 -4.44 7.86 -0.91
N LYS A 41 -5.13 8.33 -1.95
CA LYS A 41 -4.88 7.90 -3.33
C LYS A 41 -3.67 8.61 -3.92
N THR A 42 -2.49 7.99 -3.82
CA THR A 42 -1.22 8.59 -4.23
C THR A 42 -1.10 8.73 -5.76
N ASP A 43 -1.77 7.87 -6.52
CA ASP A 43 -1.88 7.96 -7.98
C ASP A 43 -2.61 9.24 -8.45
N ALA A 44 -3.59 9.72 -7.70
CA ALA A 44 -4.28 10.97 -7.97
C ALA A 44 -3.35 12.19 -7.82
N TYR A 45 -2.35 12.10 -6.93
CA TYR A 45 -1.30 13.12 -6.83
C TYR A 45 -0.39 13.10 -8.05
N TYR A 46 0.12 11.91 -8.41
CA TYR A 46 0.98 11.71 -9.58
C TYR A 46 0.16 11.43 -10.85
N SER A 47 -0.78 12.32 -11.16
CA SER A 47 -1.64 12.21 -12.33
C SER A 47 -1.24 13.20 -13.44
N SER A 48 -1.52 12.83 -14.69
CA SER A 48 -1.19 13.67 -15.86
C SER A 48 -1.99 14.97 -15.91
N SER A 49 -3.13 15.03 -15.23
CA SER A 49 -3.92 16.26 -15.05
C SER A 49 -3.24 17.26 -14.12
N ARG A 50 -2.34 16.79 -13.24
CA ARG A 50 -1.58 17.63 -12.30
C ARG A 50 -0.15 17.88 -12.74
N MET A 51 0.47 16.93 -13.44
CA MET A 51 1.90 16.96 -13.75
C MET A 51 2.17 16.45 -15.16
N HIS A 52 3.06 17.13 -15.89
CA HIS A 52 3.56 16.61 -17.16
C HIS A 52 4.50 15.42 -16.91
N ASN A 53 4.20 14.26 -17.51
CA ASN A 53 4.94 13.00 -17.36
C ASN A 53 5.13 12.58 -15.88
N PRO A 54 4.05 12.27 -15.16
CA PRO A 54 4.16 11.94 -13.74
C PRO A 54 5.00 10.67 -13.52
N PRO A 55 5.78 10.60 -12.43
CA PRO A 55 6.40 9.34 -12.03
C PRO A 55 5.31 8.31 -11.68
N PRO A 56 5.61 7.01 -11.82
CA PRO A 56 4.64 5.98 -11.51
C PRO A 56 4.39 5.93 -10.00
N SER A 57 3.14 5.77 -9.58
CA SER A 57 2.73 5.75 -8.18
C SER A 57 1.97 4.47 -7.83
N LEU A 58 1.92 4.19 -6.54
CA LEU A 58 0.99 3.22 -5.95
C LEU A 58 -0.43 3.77 -5.97
N ASP A 59 -1.41 2.87 -5.88
CA ASP A 59 -2.82 3.24 -5.86
C ASP A 59 -3.20 3.90 -4.53
N CYS A 60 -2.75 3.33 -3.40
CA CYS A 60 -3.11 3.85 -2.09
C CYS A 60 -1.98 3.80 -1.05
N LEU A 61 -2.01 4.77 -0.16
CA LEU A 61 -1.37 4.75 1.15
C LEU A 61 -2.46 4.76 2.22
N ILE A 62 -2.49 3.76 3.08
CA ILE A 62 -3.37 3.72 4.24
C ILE A 62 -2.53 4.02 5.48
N VAL A 63 -2.99 4.99 6.25
CA VAL A 63 -2.40 5.36 7.56
C VAL A 63 -3.42 5.00 8.62
N VAL A 64 -3.04 4.11 9.53
CA VAL A 64 -3.88 3.67 10.66
C VAL A 64 -3.30 4.21 11.95
N GLU A 65 -4.12 4.83 12.78
CA GLU A 65 -3.79 5.20 14.16
C GLU A 65 -3.98 3.98 15.07
N CYS A 66 -2.97 3.67 15.88
CA CYS A 66 -3.06 2.57 16.82
C CYS A 66 -3.91 2.95 18.03
N GLU A 67 -4.77 2.04 18.49
CA GLU A 67 -5.54 2.29 19.71
C GLU A 67 -4.69 2.08 20.96
N MET A 68 -3.76 1.11 20.89
CA MET A 68 -2.96 0.68 22.03
C MET A 68 -1.76 1.58 22.33
N ASN A 69 -1.35 2.46 21.40
CA ASN A 69 -0.21 3.37 21.58
C ASN A 69 -0.29 4.57 20.61
N PRO A 70 0.42 5.69 20.87
CA PRO A 70 0.37 6.88 20.01
C PRO A 70 1.25 6.76 18.74
N CYS A 71 1.31 5.57 18.13
CA CYS A 71 2.02 5.34 16.88
C CYS A 71 1.05 5.01 15.75
N TYR A 72 1.58 4.99 14.53
CA TYR A 72 0.82 4.74 13.31
C TYR A 72 1.31 3.49 12.59
N ASP A 73 0.42 2.85 11.85
CA ASP A 73 0.71 1.76 10.94
C ASP A 73 0.51 2.22 9.50
N PHE A 74 1.49 1.93 8.64
CA PHE A 74 1.46 2.33 7.23
C PHE A 74 1.34 1.11 6.33
N TYR A 75 0.36 1.16 5.44
CA TYR A 75 0.17 0.18 4.38
C TYR A 75 0.25 0.87 3.02
N LEU A 76 1.29 0.55 2.26
CA LEU A 76 1.48 1.02 0.90
C LEU A 76 0.99 -0.07 -0.04
N ILE A 77 0.04 0.26 -0.91
CA ILE A 77 -0.75 -0.73 -1.63
C ILE A 77 -0.69 -0.43 -3.13
N GLU A 78 -0.17 -1.40 -3.86
CA GLU A 78 -0.31 -1.51 -5.30
C GLU A 78 -1.26 -2.66 -5.61
N MET A 79 -2.34 -2.36 -6.32
CA MET A 79 -3.29 -3.32 -6.84
C MET A 79 -2.99 -3.58 -8.31
N LYS A 80 -3.28 -4.81 -8.76
CA LYS A 80 -3.26 -5.13 -10.18
C LYS A 80 -4.17 -6.29 -10.53
N ASP A 81 -5.10 -6.05 -11.45
CA ASP A 81 -5.87 -7.13 -12.08
C ASP A 81 -5.04 -7.79 -13.19
N ILE A 82 -4.34 -8.87 -12.84
CA ILE A 82 -3.50 -9.63 -13.78
C ILE A 82 -3.94 -11.08 -13.90
N ARG A 83 -3.97 -11.55 -15.15
CA ARG A 83 -4.39 -12.93 -15.48
C ARG A 83 -3.26 -13.95 -15.32
N SER A 84 -2.01 -13.51 -15.36
CA SER A 84 -0.81 -14.34 -15.22
C SER A 84 0.37 -13.54 -14.64
N PRO A 85 1.44 -14.19 -14.14
CA PRO A 85 2.65 -13.53 -13.65
C PRO A 85 3.40 -12.68 -14.69
N ASP A 86 3.15 -12.89 -15.98
CA ASP A 86 3.70 -12.04 -17.05
C ASP A 86 3.01 -10.68 -17.15
N GLY A 87 1.84 -10.51 -16.51
CA GLY A 87 1.05 -9.29 -16.53
C GLY A 87 1.66 -8.09 -15.78
N PHE A 88 2.84 -8.24 -15.17
CA PHE A 88 3.53 -7.14 -14.51
C PHE A 88 5.05 -7.24 -14.65
N GLU A 89 5.73 -6.10 -14.51
CA GLU A 89 7.19 -6.04 -14.44
C GLU A 89 7.63 -5.67 -13.03
N VAL A 90 8.43 -6.54 -12.40
CA VAL A 90 8.96 -6.34 -11.04
C VAL A 90 9.63 -4.98 -10.87
N LYS A 91 10.40 -4.54 -11.88
CA LYS A 91 11.07 -3.23 -11.86
C LYS A 91 10.08 -2.08 -11.80
N ASN A 92 8.96 -2.15 -12.53
CA ASN A 92 7.95 -1.09 -12.55
C ASN A 92 7.19 -1.03 -11.23
N ILE A 93 6.81 -2.20 -10.68
CA ILE A 93 6.18 -2.26 -9.35
C ILE A 93 7.12 -1.69 -8.29
N ARG A 94 8.39 -2.11 -8.28
CA ARG A 94 9.38 -1.56 -7.35
C ARG A 94 9.53 -0.04 -7.50
N LYS A 95 9.51 0.48 -8.73
CA LYS A 95 9.62 1.92 -8.99
C LYS A 95 8.45 2.69 -8.40
N LYS A 96 7.22 2.17 -8.49
CA LYS A 96 6.04 2.78 -7.84
C LYS A 96 6.20 2.90 -6.33
N PHE A 97 6.62 1.82 -5.66
CA PHE A 97 6.92 1.86 -4.23
C PHE A 97 8.03 2.87 -3.91
N ALA A 98 9.11 2.88 -4.70
CA ALA A 98 10.20 3.83 -4.52
C ALA A 98 9.75 5.28 -4.67
N THR A 99 8.90 5.59 -5.65
CA THR A 99 8.35 6.94 -5.85
C THR A 99 7.56 7.40 -4.62
N VAL A 100 6.64 6.57 -4.11
CA VAL A 100 5.85 6.97 -2.93
C VAL A 100 6.73 7.10 -1.68
N ILE A 101 7.70 6.20 -1.49
CA ILE A 101 8.54 6.25 -0.28
C ILE A 101 9.54 7.42 -0.32
N GLU A 102 10.26 7.57 -1.43
CA GLU A 102 11.37 8.52 -1.52
C GLU A 102 10.91 9.94 -1.89
N ASP A 103 9.88 10.07 -2.73
CA ASP A 103 9.36 11.38 -3.13
C ASP A 103 8.15 11.78 -2.29
N PHE A 104 7.08 10.98 -2.27
CA PHE A 104 5.84 11.40 -1.58
C PHE A 104 6.03 11.52 -0.06
N LEU A 105 6.47 10.45 0.61
CA LEU A 105 6.58 10.39 2.08
C LEU A 105 7.76 11.18 2.63
N LYS A 106 8.95 11.06 2.03
CA LYS A 106 10.18 11.68 2.55
C LYS A 106 10.38 13.12 2.09
N ASN A 107 9.95 13.46 0.88
CA ASN A 107 10.25 14.75 0.25
C ASN A 107 9.03 15.68 0.26
N LYS A 108 8.02 15.39 -0.57
CA LYS A 108 6.84 16.26 -0.80
C LYS A 108 6.03 16.50 0.46
N PHE A 109 5.76 15.44 1.22
CA PHE A 109 4.96 15.49 2.45
C PHE A 109 5.80 15.07 3.67
N GLY A 110 7.11 15.29 3.59
CA GLY A 110 8.05 14.99 4.67
C GLY A 110 7.70 15.71 5.97
N HIS A 111 7.12 16.92 5.91
CA HIS A 111 6.67 17.67 7.09
C HIS A 111 5.57 16.97 7.88
N VAL A 112 4.77 16.10 7.25
CA VAL A 112 3.75 15.29 7.93
C VAL A 112 4.32 13.91 8.26
N PHE A 113 4.82 13.18 7.27
CA PHE A 113 5.14 11.77 7.43
C PHE A 113 6.50 11.51 8.08
N SER A 114 7.46 12.43 7.93
CA SER A 114 8.78 12.34 8.58
C SER A 114 8.87 13.16 9.87
N ASN A 115 7.74 13.71 10.35
CA ASN A 115 7.70 14.46 11.60
C ASN A 115 8.13 13.56 12.79
N PRO A 116 9.17 13.95 13.55
CA PRO A 116 9.66 13.18 14.70
C PRO A 116 8.63 13.04 15.83
N ASP A 117 7.63 13.90 15.91
CA ASP A 117 6.58 13.86 16.95
C ASP A 117 5.64 12.66 16.82
N TYR A 118 5.57 12.06 15.63
CA TYR A 118 4.76 10.87 15.40
C TYR A 118 5.61 9.61 15.44
N CYS A 119 5.09 8.52 15.97
CA CYS A 119 5.77 7.22 15.97
C CYS A 119 5.22 6.31 14.85
N LEU A 120 6.04 5.39 14.33
CA LEU A 120 5.65 4.39 13.34
C LEU A 120 5.83 2.98 13.93
N ASN A 121 4.74 2.21 14.04
CA ASN A 121 4.74 0.84 14.53
C ASN A 121 5.18 -0.11 13.42
N THR A 122 4.35 -0.22 12.38
CA THR A 122 4.59 -1.09 11.22
C THR A 122 4.60 -0.32 9.91
N PHE A 123 5.34 -0.88 8.96
CA PHE A 123 5.47 -0.39 7.60
C PHE A 123 5.36 -1.60 6.68
N LYS A 124 4.27 -1.68 5.92
CA LYS A 124 3.92 -2.85 5.11
C LYS A 124 3.71 -2.43 3.66
N LEU A 125 4.26 -3.21 2.74
CA LEU A 125 4.19 -2.97 1.30
C LEU A 125 3.43 -4.13 0.65
N TYR A 126 2.23 -3.90 0.15
CA TYR A 126 1.38 -4.94 -0.43
C TYR A 126 1.28 -4.81 -1.93
N PHE A 127 1.59 -5.91 -2.62
CA PHE A 127 1.26 -6.08 -4.02
C PHE A 127 0.06 -7.01 -4.13
N VAL A 128 -1.13 -6.43 -4.32
CA VAL A 128 -2.40 -7.13 -4.31
C VAL A 128 -2.78 -7.51 -5.74
N SER A 129 -2.89 -8.80 -6.02
CA SER A 129 -3.23 -9.26 -7.37
C SER A 129 -3.90 -10.63 -7.34
N ASP A 130 -4.84 -10.89 -8.27
CA ASP A 130 -5.42 -12.22 -8.49
C ASP A 130 -4.71 -12.99 -9.63
N ALA A 131 -3.38 -13.06 -9.60
CA ALA A 131 -2.68 -13.83 -10.62
C ALA A 131 -3.24 -15.24 -10.71
N CYS A 132 -3.59 -15.66 -11.92
CA CYS A 132 -4.17 -16.97 -12.24
C CYS A 132 -5.64 -17.19 -11.81
N ARG A 133 -6.36 -16.13 -11.38
CA ARG A 133 -7.76 -16.17 -10.90
C ARG A 133 -7.93 -17.12 -9.71
N MET A 134 -6.99 -17.06 -8.78
CA MET A 134 -6.85 -18.02 -7.70
C MET A 134 -7.97 -17.86 -6.69
N LYS A 135 -8.38 -16.62 -6.37
CA LYS A 135 -9.54 -16.38 -5.50
C LYS A 135 -10.83 -16.90 -6.14
N LYS A 136 -10.97 -16.76 -7.46
CA LYS A 136 -12.13 -17.32 -8.19
C LYS A 136 -12.12 -18.85 -8.29
N LYS A 137 -10.96 -19.47 -8.52
CA LYS A 137 -10.82 -20.93 -8.62
C LYS A 137 -10.87 -21.62 -7.27
N PHE A 138 -10.35 -20.97 -6.23
CA PHE A 138 -10.23 -21.49 -4.87
C PHE A 138 -10.66 -20.41 -3.87
N PRO A 139 -11.98 -20.21 -3.67
CA PRO A 139 -12.49 -19.14 -2.82
C PRO A 139 -12.03 -19.21 -1.36
N ALA A 140 -11.75 -20.43 -0.87
CA ALA A 140 -11.28 -20.68 0.49
C ALA A 140 -9.73 -20.68 0.62
N MET A 141 -9.00 -20.22 -0.41
CA MET A 141 -7.54 -20.20 -0.36
C MET A 141 -7.06 -19.23 0.70
N THR A 142 -6.22 -19.74 1.60
CA THR A 142 -5.53 -18.96 2.61
C THR A 142 -4.33 -18.22 2.02
N GLN A 143 -3.88 -17.16 2.70
CA GLN A 143 -2.68 -16.43 2.30
C GLN A 143 -1.41 -17.32 2.32
N ASP A 144 -1.33 -18.30 3.21
CA ASP A 144 -0.19 -19.22 3.28
C ASP A 144 -0.17 -20.23 2.12
N GLU A 145 -1.33 -20.72 1.70
CA GLU A 145 -1.45 -21.55 0.50
C GLU A 145 -1.10 -20.76 -0.76
N TYR A 146 -1.53 -19.49 -0.82
CA TYR A 146 -1.14 -18.59 -1.91
C TYR A 146 0.37 -18.39 -1.96
N ARG A 147 1.01 -18.12 -0.81
CA ARG A 147 2.47 -18.00 -0.68
C ARG A 147 3.21 -19.22 -1.24
N LYS A 148 2.77 -20.43 -0.88
CA LYS A 148 3.37 -21.67 -1.42
C LYS A 148 3.25 -21.78 -2.93
N LYS A 149 2.17 -21.28 -3.52
CA LYS A 149 1.92 -21.34 -4.98
C LYS A 149 2.67 -20.29 -5.79
N ILE A 150 3.06 -19.17 -5.18
CA ILE A 150 3.87 -18.14 -5.84
C ILE A 150 5.37 -18.43 -5.78
N LEU A 151 5.82 -19.41 -4.99
CA LEU A 151 7.20 -19.90 -5.02
C LEU A 151 7.55 -20.44 -6.42
N GLY A 152 8.76 -20.14 -6.90
CA GLY A 152 9.19 -20.50 -8.25
C GLY A 152 8.57 -19.64 -9.35
N THR A 153 7.83 -18.58 -9.01
CA THR A 153 7.25 -17.63 -9.98
C THR A 153 7.91 -16.25 -9.89
N LYS A 154 7.58 -15.35 -10.83
CA LYS A 154 8.07 -13.96 -10.83
C LYS A 154 7.81 -13.20 -9.52
N TYR A 155 6.78 -13.58 -8.77
CA TYR A 155 6.46 -12.99 -7.46
C TYR A 155 7.53 -13.23 -6.40
N GLU A 156 8.22 -14.37 -6.45
CA GLU A 156 9.31 -14.70 -5.52
C GLU A 156 10.45 -13.69 -5.61
N THR A 157 10.62 -13.02 -6.76
CA THR A 157 11.62 -11.96 -6.91
C THR A 157 11.38 -10.80 -5.94
N PHE A 158 10.14 -10.53 -5.52
CA PHE A 158 9.87 -9.53 -4.49
C PHE A 158 10.41 -9.92 -3.11
N LEU A 159 10.51 -11.22 -2.82
CA LEU A 159 10.96 -11.76 -1.53
C LEU A 159 12.49 -11.80 -1.41
N SER A 160 13.22 -11.76 -2.53
CA SER A 160 14.69 -11.75 -2.55
C SER A 160 15.29 -10.36 -2.81
N MET A 161 14.44 -9.37 -3.08
CA MET A 161 14.84 -8.00 -3.35
C MET A 161 15.39 -7.27 -2.11
N LYS A 162 16.13 -6.17 -2.32
CA LYS A 162 16.52 -5.30 -1.19
C LYS A 162 15.25 -4.68 -0.57
N PRO A 163 15.06 -4.75 0.76
CA PRO A 163 13.92 -4.13 1.42
C PRO A 163 13.95 -2.62 1.25
N PHE A 164 12.77 -2.02 1.26
CA PHE A 164 12.63 -0.58 1.45
C PHE A 164 12.76 -0.22 2.92
N GLU A 165 13.09 1.03 3.18
CA GLU A 165 13.21 1.55 4.53
C GLU A 165 12.55 2.93 4.65
N PHE A 166 11.70 3.06 5.66
CA PHE A 166 11.09 4.31 6.04
C PHE A 166 11.08 4.42 7.57
N ARG A 167 11.62 5.52 8.10
CA ARG A 167 11.72 5.80 9.55
C ARG A 167 12.30 4.63 10.36
N GLY A 168 13.36 4.00 9.85
CA GLY A 168 14.03 2.86 10.48
C GLY A 168 13.28 1.52 10.38
N LYS A 169 12.07 1.49 9.78
CA LYS A 169 11.31 0.26 9.53
C LYS A 169 11.61 -0.26 8.14
N LYS A 170 12.01 -1.53 8.07
CA LYS A 170 12.32 -2.21 6.80
C LYS A 170 11.14 -3.07 6.37
N ALA A 171 10.81 -3.02 5.09
CA ALA A 171 9.71 -3.78 4.51
C ALA A 171 10.05 -4.34 3.14
N MET A 172 9.62 -5.57 2.91
CA MET A 172 9.63 -6.23 1.60
C MET A 172 8.27 -6.05 0.94
N ILE A 173 8.23 -6.07 -0.40
CA ILE A 173 6.96 -6.14 -1.12
C ILE A 173 6.38 -7.55 -0.88
N ASP A 174 5.21 -7.61 -0.24
CA ASP A 174 4.50 -8.83 0.11
C ASP A 174 3.35 -9.04 -0.88
N PRO A 175 3.40 -10.08 -1.73
CA PRO A 175 2.29 -10.42 -2.60
C PRO A 175 1.08 -10.91 -1.80
N ARG A 176 -0.08 -10.28 -2.00
CA ARG A 176 -1.32 -10.60 -1.29
C ARG A 176 -2.42 -11.04 -2.26
N LEU A 177 -3.28 -11.95 -1.80
CA LEU A 177 -4.55 -12.24 -2.47
C LEU A 177 -5.42 -10.97 -2.51
N PRO A 178 -6.35 -10.85 -3.47
CA PRO A 178 -7.32 -9.75 -3.51
C PRO A 178 -8.08 -9.63 -2.19
N ASN A 179 -8.40 -8.40 -1.81
CA ASN A 179 -9.03 -8.06 -0.55
C ASN A 179 -8.28 -8.59 0.67
N PRO A 180 -7.01 -8.17 0.85
CA PRO A 180 -6.38 -8.31 2.15
C PRO A 180 -7.16 -7.49 3.17
N MET A 181 -7.32 -8.05 4.36
CA MET A 181 -7.86 -7.34 5.51
C MET A 181 -6.75 -6.50 6.16
N ILE A 182 -7.04 -5.24 6.43
CA ILE A 182 -6.23 -4.37 7.27
C ILE A 182 -6.72 -4.53 8.70
N GLU A 183 -5.84 -5.03 9.55
CA GLU A 183 -6.13 -5.30 10.96
C GLU A 183 -5.85 -4.07 11.81
N VAL A 184 -6.61 -3.94 12.90
CA VAL A 184 -6.36 -2.99 13.98
C VAL A 184 -5.04 -3.36 14.68
N CYS A 185 -4.31 -2.34 15.14
CA CYS A 185 -3.30 -2.50 16.18
C CYS A 185 -3.82 -1.91 17.50
#